data_AF-A0A7S2XVX7-F1
#
_entry.id   AF-A0A7S2XVX7-F1
#
_cell.length_a   1.000
_cell.length_b   1.000
_cell.length_c   1.000
_cell.angle_alpha   90.00
_cell.angle_beta   90.00
_cell.angle_gamma   90.00
#
_symmetry.space_group_name_H-M   'P 1'
#
loop_
_entity.id
_entity.type
_entity.pdbx_description
1 polymer ?
#
loop_
_entity_poly.entity_id
_entity_poly.type
_entity_poly.pdbx_seq_one_letter_code
_entity_poly.pdbx_strand_id
1 'polypeptide(L)'
;GLSSEDICRLLLNDDDGLLQSAVPEFKGAKILDSFVQKYPQAVSWFSPGSYTCRPPLKVSNFGSTLVCAGDWVKMGEKETKAKGLCQERAYVCGLEAANVLLEGFEKDGKGKFSTTNVLKIRDDEPQVVLGRKLNKAAMGFLRPLNLDSPWVR
;
A
#
# COMPACT_ATOMS: atom_id res chain seq x y z
N GLY A 1 -19.40 -16.79 -4.76
CA GLY A 1 -18.18 -16.94 -3.92
C GLY A 1 -18.28 -18.24 -3.17
N LEU A 2 -17.16 -18.88 -2.84
CA LEU A 2 -17.13 -20.17 -2.14
C LEU A 2 -17.86 -20.11 -0.78
N SER A 3 -18.49 -21.22 -0.37
CA SER A 3 -19.01 -21.37 0.99
C SER A 3 -17.85 -21.45 1.99
N SER A 4 -18.14 -21.30 3.29
CA SER A 4 -17.11 -21.41 4.33
C SER A 4 -16.55 -22.84 4.38
N GLU A 5 -17.42 -23.82 4.19
CA GLU A 5 -17.13 -25.24 4.11
C GLU A 5 -16.24 -25.57 2.91
N ASP A 6 -16.54 -24.99 1.74
CA ASP A 6 -15.74 -25.20 0.53
C ASP A 6 -14.34 -24.56 0.67
N ILE A 7 -14.22 -23.42 1.33
CA ILE A 7 -12.92 -22.80 1.64
C ILE A 7 -12.09 -23.71 2.54
N CYS A 8 -12.70 -24.22 3.62
CA CYS A 8 -12.03 -25.15 4.53
C CYS A 8 -11.63 -26.45 3.83
N ARG A 9 -12.52 -26.98 2.96
CA ARG A 9 -12.26 -28.20 2.18
C ARG A 9 -11.09 -28.00 1.22
N LEU A 10 -11.09 -26.91 0.44
CA LEU A 10 -10.02 -26.57 -0.51
C LEU A 10 -8.64 -26.41 0.17
N LEU A 11 -8.62 -25.89 1.40
CA LEU A 11 -7.38 -25.70 2.14
C LEU A 11 -6.79 -27.01 2.67
N LEU A 12 -7.62 -27.98 3.10
CA LEU A 12 -7.16 -29.12 3.92
C LEU A 12 -7.71 -30.51 3.57
N ASN A 13 -8.87 -30.67 2.93
CA ASN A 13 -9.57 -31.97 2.94
C ASN A 13 -9.41 -32.82 1.67
N ASP A 14 -8.64 -32.37 0.68
CA ASP A 14 -8.34 -33.15 -0.52
C ASP A 14 -6.88 -33.63 -0.46
N ASP A 15 -6.55 -34.76 -1.11
CA ASP A 15 -5.18 -35.29 -1.20
C ASP A 15 -4.17 -34.27 -1.81
N ASP A 16 -4.70 -33.24 -2.48
CA ASP A 16 -4.00 -32.11 -3.10
C ASP A 16 -4.43 -30.73 -2.53
N GLY A 17 -4.95 -30.68 -1.29
CA GLY A 17 -5.32 -29.41 -0.66
C GLY A 17 -4.17 -28.40 -0.65
N LEU A 18 -4.52 -27.10 -0.72
CA LEU A 18 -3.52 -26.05 -0.93
C LEU A 18 -2.45 -26.00 0.15
N LEU A 19 -2.81 -26.33 1.41
CA LEU A 19 -1.85 -26.33 2.51
C LEU A 19 -0.88 -27.52 2.43
N GLN A 20 -1.36 -28.72 2.09
CA GLN A 20 -0.48 -29.89 1.92
C GLN A 20 0.46 -29.74 0.73
N SER A 21 -0.03 -29.10 -0.35
CA SER A 21 0.77 -28.81 -1.54
C SER A 21 1.91 -27.83 -1.25
N ALA A 22 1.69 -26.87 -0.36
CA ALA A 22 2.70 -25.91 0.06
C ALA A 22 3.64 -26.48 1.14
N VAL A 23 3.10 -27.22 2.11
CA VAL A 23 3.81 -27.76 3.28
C VAL A 23 3.26 -29.18 3.59
N PRO A 24 4.00 -30.25 3.25
CA PRO A 24 3.51 -31.64 3.33
C PRO A 24 3.00 -32.09 4.71
N GLU A 25 3.51 -31.51 5.80
CA GLU A 25 3.15 -31.83 7.18
C GLU A 25 1.66 -31.59 7.49
N PHE A 26 0.97 -30.78 6.69
CA PHE A 26 -0.48 -30.57 6.82
C PHE A 26 -1.33 -31.77 6.39
N LYS A 27 -0.75 -32.84 5.81
CA LYS A 27 -1.51 -34.05 5.42
C LYS A 27 -2.25 -34.73 6.58
N GLY A 28 -1.73 -34.64 7.79
CA GLY A 28 -2.36 -35.20 8.99
C GLY A 28 -3.19 -34.19 9.79
N ALA A 29 -3.24 -32.92 9.38
CA ALA A 29 -3.89 -31.87 10.14
C ALA A 29 -5.42 -32.01 10.09
N LYS A 30 -6.08 -31.79 11.24
CA LYS A 30 -7.54 -31.79 11.35
C LYS A 30 -8.01 -30.39 11.74
N ILE A 31 -9.08 -29.93 11.11
CA ILE A 31 -9.76 -28.69 11.50
C ILE A 31 -10.47 -28.96 12.84
N LEU A 32 -10.07 -28.24 13.88
CA LEU A 32 -10.75 -28.26 15.19
C LEU A 32 -11.82 -27.17 15.29
N ASP A 33 -11.53 -26.02 14.68
CA ASP A 33 -12.41 -24.86 14.61
C ASP A 33 -12.09 -24.06 13.34
N SER A 34 -13.08 -23.35 12.80
CA SER A 34 -12.93 -22.52 11.61
C SER A 34 -13.83 -21.30 11.67
N PHE A 35 -13.24 -20.13 11.41
CA PHE A 35 -13.98 -18.87 11.26
C PHE A 35 -13.64 -18.24 9.91
N VAL A 36 -14.65 -18.10 9.05
CA VAL A 36 -14.50 -17.50 7.72
C VAL A 36 -15.31 -16.21 7.68
N GLN A 37 -14.61 -15.08 7.54
CA GLN A 37 -15.23 -13.78 7.36
C GLN A 37 -14.98 -13.28 5.93
N LYS A 38 -16.04 -12.76 5.31
CA LYS A 38 -15.99 -12.22 3.95
C LYS A 38 -16.08 -10.70 4.03
N TYR A 39 -15.05 -10.02 3.53
CA TYR A 39 -15.01 -8.57 3.50
C TYR A 39 -15.04 -8.08 2.05
N PRO A 40 -16.25 -7.87 1.47
CA PRO A 40 -16.35 -7.28 0.15
C PRO A 40 -15.67 -5.91 0.17
N GLN A 41 -14.84 -5.62 -0.83
CA GLN A 41 -14.11 -4.35 -0.97
C GLN A 41 -13.08 -4.06 0.15
N ALA A 42 -12.63 -5.06 0.92
CA ALA A 42 -11.55 -4.86 1.90
C ALA A 42 -10.21 -4.45 1.28
N VAL A 43 -10.00 -4.80 0.01
CA VAL A 43 -8.81 -4.41 -0.72
C VAL A 43 -9.17 -3.37 -1.77
N SER A 44 -8.40 -2.29 -1.79
CA SER A 44 -8.43 -1.35 -2.92
C SER A 44 -7.84 -2.05 -4.13
N TRP A 45 -8.62 -2.16 -5.21
CA TRP A 45 -8.15 -2.74 -6.46
C TRP A 45 -7.19 -1.76 -7.14
N PHE A 46 -5.90 -1.93 -6.93
CA PHE A 46 -4.87 -1.19 -7.65
C PHE A 46 -4.52 -1.91 -8.94
N SER A 47 -5.26 -1.63 -10.01
CA SER A 47 -4.89 -2.07 -11.35
C SER A 47 -3.61 -1.36 -11.83
N PRO A 48 -2.82 -1.95 -12.73
CA PRO A 48 -1.73 -1.24 -13.40
C PRO A 48 -2.20 0.12 -13.95
N GLY A 49 -1.47 1.18 -13.64
CA GLY A 49 -1.82 2.56 -14.03
C GLY A 49 -2.79 3.31 -13.10
N SER A 50 -3.44 2.64 -12.14
CA SER A 50 -4.41 3.28 -11.21
C SER A 50 -3.84 4.38 -10.31
N TYR A 51 -2.51 4.51 -10.23
CA TYR A 51 -1.85 5.53 -9.42
C TYR A 51 -2.29 6.95 -9.79
N THR A 52 -2.48 7.26 -11.07
CA THR A 52 -2.91 8.59 -11.52
C THR A 52 -4.31 8.94 -11.01
N CYS A 53 -5.21 7.95 -10.94
CA CYS A 53 -6.58 8.08 -10.47
C CYS A 53 -6.71 8.26 -8.95
N ARG A 54 -5.65 7.99 -8.18
CA ARG A 54 -5.68 8.18 -6.72
C ARG A 54 -5.86 9.67 -6.38
N PRO A 55 -6.63 10.01 -5.33
CA PRO A 55 -6.78 11.39 -4.92
C PRO A 55 -5.46 11.97 -4.36
N PRO A 56 -5.16 13.25 -4.61
CA PRO A 56 -4.07 13.96 -3.93
C PRO A 56 -4.45 14.31 -2.48
N LEU A 57 -3.46 14.49 -1.61
CA LEU A 57 -3.65 14.96 -0.23
C LEU A 57 -4.41 16.30 -0.16
N LYS A 58 -4.08 17.23 -1.07
CA LYS A 58 -4.79 18.51 -1.25
C LYS A 58 -5.59 18.45 -2.53
N VAL A 59 -6.88 18.72 -2.46
CA VAL A 59 -7.74 18.75 -3.64
C VAL A 59 -7.62 20.13 -4.31
N SER A 60 -7.18 20.14 -5.57
CA SER A 60 -7.12 21.36 -6.37
C SER A 60 -8.47 22.05 -6.39
N ASN A 61 -8.48 23.39 -6.36
CA ASN A 61 -9.68 24.24 -6.34
C ASN A 61 -10.49 24.24 -5.03
N PHE A 62 -10.11 23.44 -4.03
CA PHE A 62 -10.72 23.47 -2.69
C PHE A 62 -9.76 23.99 -1.60
N GLY A 63 -8.62 24.58 -2.00
CA GLY A 63 -7.65 25.13 -1.07
C GLY A 63 -7.27 24.16 0.05
N SER A 64 -7.32 24.65 1.28
CA SER A 64 -7.10 23.87 2.50
C SER A 64 -8.39 23.58 3.27
N THR A 65 -9.57 23.70 2.64
CA THR A 65 -10.85 23.34 3.26
C THR A 65 -11.25 21.89 2.98
N LEU A 66 -10.64 21.25 1.97
CA LEU A 66 -10.82 19.83 1.68
C LEU A 66 -9.47 19.13 1.51
N VAL A 67 -9.26 18.08 2.30
CA VAL A 67 -8.10 17.19 2.21
C VAL A 67 -8.56 15.74 2.09
N CYS A 68 -7.72 14.90 1.51
CA CYS A 68 -7.94 13.47 1.45
C CYS A 68 -6.99 12.74 2.42
N ALA A 69 -7.49 11.72 3.11
CA ALA A 69 -6.69 10.85 3.96
C ALA A 69 -6.89 9.37 3.62
N GLY A 70 -5.87 8.55 3.84
CA GLY A 70 -5.92 7.10 3.66
C GLY A 70 -4.68 6.52 2.97
N ASP A 71 -4.54 5.19 3.05
CA ASP A 71 -3.43 4.40 2.48
C ASP A 71 -3.38 4.36 0.94
N TRP A 72 -4.34 4.99 0.27
CA TRP A 72 -4.43 5.14 -1.18
C TRP A 72 -4.24 6.58 -1.66
N VAL A 73 -4.17 7.57 -0.77
CA VAL A 73 -3.98 8.99 -1.11
C VAL A 73 -2.54 9.26 -1.54
N LYS A 74 -2.33 10.10 -2.57
CA LYS A 74 -0.99 10.58 -2.97
C LYS A 74 -0.57 11.75 -2.09
N MET A 75 0.47 11.57 -1.29
CA MET A 75 0.93 12.59 -0.34
C MET A 75 2.02 13.52 -0.89
N GLY A 76 2.50 13.31 -2.12
CA GLY A 76 3.48 14.18 -2.77
C GLY A 76 4.79 14.28 -1.97
N GLU A 77 5.20 15.47 -1.58
CA GLU A 77 6.40 15.69 -0.76
C GLU A 77 6.26 15.18 0.68
N LYS A 78 5.02 15.02 1.17
CA LYS A 78 4.70 14.44 2.49
C LYS A 78 4.59 12.91 2.44
N GLU A 79 4.93 12.30 1.31
CA GLU A 79 4.90 10.86 1.13
C GLU A 79 6.00 10.18 1.95
N THR A 80 5.62 9.15 2.70
CA THR A 80 6.59 8.34 3.43
C THR A 80 7.16 7.23 2.53
N LYS A 81 8.25 6.61 2.99
CA LYS A 81 8.83 5.45 2.32
C LYS A 81 7.95 4.21 2.40
N ALA A 82 6.98 4.17 3.32
CA ALA A 82 6.03 3.08 3.41
C ALA A 82 5.20 3.03 2.12
N LYS A 83 5.38 1.95 1.34
CA LYS A 83 4.60 1.68 0.14
C LYS A 83 3.69 0.49 0.42
N GLY A 84 2.38 0.67 0.20
CA GLY A 84 1.40 -0.41 0.31
C GLY A 84 0.15 -0.04 1.11
N LEU A 85 -0.74 -1.03 1.24
CA LEU A 85 -1.95 -1.01 2.05
C LEU A 85 -1.58 -1.33 3.51
N CYS A 86 -0.80 -0.48 4.15
CA CYS A 86 -0.45 -0.65 5.57
C CYS A 86 -1.20 0.36 6.44
N GLN A 87 -1.61 -0.12 7.62
CA GLN A 87 -2.31 0.70 8.62
C GLN A 87 -1.48 1.93 9.03
N GLU A 88 -0.16 1.78 9.12
CA GLU A 88 0.76 2.88 9.41
C GLU A 88 0.67 4.00 8.36
N ARG A 89 0.63 3.66 7.07
CA ARG A 89 0.49 4.66 6.01
C ARG A 89 -0.85 5.37 6.08
N ALA A 90 -1.94 4.65 6.35
CA ALA A 90 -3.26 5.27 6.55
C ALA A 90 -3.22 6.26 7.73
N TYR A 91 -2.62 5.86 8.85
CA TYR A 91 -2.47 6.68 10.05
C TYR A 91 -1.65 7.94 9.78
N VAL A 92 -0.45 7.81 9.21
CA VAL A 92 0.42 8.94 8.88
C VAL A 92 -0.23 9.87 7.87
N CYS A 93 -0.93 9.32 6.87
CA CYS A 93 -1.68 10.13 5.92
C CYS A 93 -2.78 10.96 6.60
N GLY A 94 -3.47 10.39 7.59
CA GLY A 94 -4.41 11.12 8.43
C GLY A 94 -3.77 12.29 9.19
N LEU A 95 -2.60 12.06 9.80
CA LEU A 95 -1.85 13.12 10.50
C LEU A 95 -1.43 14.25 9.55
N GLU A 96 -0.90 13.90 8.37
CA GLU A 96 -0.51 14.90 7.37
C GLU A 96 -1.71 15.66 6.80
N ALA A 97 -2.84 14.99 6.58
CA ALA A 97 -4.08 15.64 6.16
C ALA A 97 -4.57 16.64 7.22
N ALA A 98 -4.53 16.26 8.50
CA ALA A 98 -4.87 17.16 9.60
C ALA A 98 -3.93 18.36 9.67
N ASN A 99 -2.61 18.14 9.58
CA ASN A 99 -1.62 19.22 9.55
C ASN A 99 -1.90 20.22 8.42
N VAL A 100 -2.21 19.73 7.22
CA VAL A 100 -2.56 20.56 6.08
C VAL A 100 -3.81 21.40 6.32
N LEU A 101 -4.85 20.84 6.95
CA LEU A 101 -6.06 21.59 7.32
C LEU A 101 -5.74 22.70 8.31
N LEU A 102 -4.96 22.37 9.35
CA LEU A 102 -4.57 23.32 10.40
C LEU A 102 -3.74 24.48 9.81
N GLU A 103 -2.72 24.18 9.00
CA GLU A 103 -1.94 25.19 8.26
C GLU A 103 -2.84 26.10 7.41
N GLY A 104 -3.91 25.54 6.85
CA GLY A 104 -4.94 26.28 6.12
C GLY A 104 -5.69 27.27 6.98
N PHE A 105 -6.20 26.81 8.12
CA PHE A 105 -6.91 27.66 9.08
C PHE A 105 -6.03 28.77 9.66
N GLU A 106 -4.74 28.50 9.90
CA GLU A 106 -3.80 29.55 10.31
C GLU A 106 -3.63 30.62 9.22
N LYS A 107 -3.49 30.20 7.95
CA LYS A 107 -3.38 31.13 6.81
C LYS A 107 -4.63 31.98 6.62
N ASP A 108 -5.80 31.44 6.93
CA ASP A 108 -7.07 32.14 6.94
C ASP A 108 -7.27 33.05 8.17
N GLY A 109 -6.30 33.13 9.10
CA GLY A 109 -6.39 33.96 10.30
C GLY A 109 -7.34 33.41 11.37
N LYS A 110 -7.69 32.12 11.33
CA LYS A 110 -8.65 31.48 12.26
C LYS A 110 -8.03 31.05 13.60
N GLY A 111 -6.76 31.36 13.83
CA GLY A 111 -6.05 31.06 15.07
C GLY A 111 -4.64 30.54 14.82
N LYS A 112 -3.98 30.11 15.89
CA LYS A 112 -2.73 29.36 15.86
C LYS A 112 -2.99 27.94 16.35
N PHE A 113 -2.52 26.96 15.60
CA PHE A 113 -2.72 25.54 15.86
C PHE A 113 -1.38 24.82 15.91
N SER A 114 -1.26 23.81 16.77
CA SER A 114 -0.07 22.96 16.79
C SER A 114 -0.22 21.85 15.75
N THR A 115 0.73 21.73 14.84
CA THR A 115 0.83 20.57 13.95
C THR A 115 1.49 19.40 14.66
N THR A 116 1.18 18.18 14.22
CA THR A 116 1.83 16.96 14.71
C THR A 116 3.08 16.69 13.89
N ASN A 117 4.21 16.47 14.56
CA ASN A 117 5.45 16.10 13.90
C ASN A 117 5.40 14.63 13.44
N VAL A 118 5.42 14.40 12.13
CA VAL A 118 5.49 13.06 11.53
C VAL A 118 6.95 12.65 11.40
N LEU A 119 7.33 11.56 12.07
CA LEU A 119 8.69 11.04 12.02
C LEU A 119 9.00 10.43 10.66
N LYS A 120 10.17 10.78 10.11
CA LYS A 120 10.62 10.22 8.83
C LYS A 120 11.14 8.80 9.03
N ILE A 121 10.80 7.93 8.08
CA ILE A 121 11.36 6.59 7.98
C ILE A 121 12.85 6.70 7.62
N ARG A 122 13.67 5.84 8.24
CA ARG A 122 15.11 5.73 7.98
C ARG A 122 15.40 5.61 6.49
N ASP A 123 16.51 6.20 6.06
CA ASP A 123 16.97 6.03 4.71
C ASP A 123 17.43 4.60 4.38
N ASP A 124 17.26 4.22 3.11
CA ASP A 124 17.72 2.92 2.60
C ASP A 124 19.25 2.91 2.65
N GLU A 125 19.84 1.73 2.82
CA GLU A 125 21.28 1.59 2.93
C GLU A 125 21.99 2.08 1.64
N PRO A 126 23.17 2.72 1.74
CA PRO A 126 23.86 3.30 0.59
C PRO A 126 24.04 2.32 -0.58
N GLN A 127 24.37 1.06 -0.29
CA GLN A 127 24.52 0.00 -1.29
C GLN A 127 23.21 -0.33 -2.00
N VAL A 128 22.06 -0.25 -1.32
CA VAL A 128 20.74 -0.49 -1.90
C VAL A 128 20.38 0.66 -2.85
N VAL A 129 20.64 1.91 -2.43
CA VAL A 129 20.41 3.10 -3.27
C VAL A 129 21.28 3.06 -4.52
N LEU A 130 22.56 2.73 -4.37
CA LEU A 130 23.49 2.61 -5.50
C LEU A 130 23.09 1.48 -6.45
N GLY A 131 22.77 0.31 -5.90
CA GLY A 131 22.32 -0.85 -6.68
C GLY A 131 21.07 -0.54 -7.52
N ARG A 132 20.06 0.14 -6.93
CA ARG A 132 18.86 0.56 -7.67
C ARG A 132 19.18 1.54 -8.81
N LYS A 133 20.10 2.49 -8.58
CA LYS A 133 20.52 3.45 -9.62
C LYS A 133 21.23 2.75 -10.78
N LEU A 134 22.18 1.86 -10.48
CA LEU A 134 22.90 1.07 -11.48
C LEU A 134 21.96 0.17 -12.27
N ASN A 135 21.06 -0.55 -11.59
CA ASN A 135 20.07 -1.39 -12.25
C ASN A 135 19.16 -0.59 -13.18
N LYS A 136 18.68 0.59 -12.73
CA LYS A 136 17.85 1.47 -13.56
C LYS A 136 18.61 1.97 -14.80
N ALA A 137 19.89 2.29 -14.66
CA ALA A 137 20.73 2.71 -15.80
C ALA A 137 20.95 1.57 -16.79
N ALA A 138 21.30 0.37 -16.31
CA ALA A 138 21.48 -0.81 -17.14
C ALA A 138 20.19 -1.18 -17.88
N MET A 139 19.06 -1.25 -17.18
CA MET A 139 17.76 -1.52 -17.80
C MET A 139 17.35 -0.43 -18.79
N GLY A 140 17.66 0.83 -18.50
CA GLY A 140 17.43 1.95 -19.43
C GLY A 140 18.23 1.82 -20.73
N PHE A 141 19.45 1.30 -20.68
CA PHE A 141 20.27 1.02 -21.86
C PHE A 141 19.77 -0.17 -22.68
N LEU A 142 19.24 -1.21 -22.02
CA LEU A 142 18.72 -2.42 -22.68
C LEU A 142 17.30 -2.25 -23.27
N ARG A 143 16.53 -1.30 -22.75
CA ARG A 143 15.14 -1.03 -23.15
C ARG A 143 14.95 -0.71 -24.63
N PRO A 144 15.76 0.15 -25.30
CA PRO A 144 15.63 0.40 -26.74
C PRO A 144 15.85 -0.86 -27.60
N LEU A 145 16.53 -1.86 -27.06
CA LEU A 145 16.78 -3.15 -27.72
C LEU A 145 15.73 -4.21 -27.39
N ASN A 146 14.67 -3.86 -26.63
CA ASN A 146 13.69 -4.79 -26.05
C ASN A 146 14.31 -5.90 -25.19
N LEU A 147 15.50 -5.67 -24.63
CA LEU A 147 16.23 -6.61 -23.77
C LEU A 147 16.15 -6.22 -22.28
N ASP A 148 15.29 -5.28 -21.92
CA ASP A 148 15.00 -4.97 -20.53
C ASP A 148 14.20 -6.11 -19.86
N SER A 149 14.12 -6.04 -18.53
CA SER A 149 13.61 -7.12 -17.68
C SER A 149 12.32 -7.76 -18.23
N PRO A 150 12.28 -9.10 -18.43
CA PRO A 150 11.09 -9.80 -18.93
C PRO A 150 9.91 -9.73 -17.97
N TRP A 151 10.14 -9.31 -16.72
CA TRP A 151 9.14 -9.18 -15.66
C TRP A 151 8.48 -7.80 -15.59
N VAL A 152 8.96 -6.83 -16.37
CA VAL A 152 8.47 -5.43 -16.38
C VAL A 152 7.86 -5.05 -17.74
N ARG A 153 7.71 -6.04 -18.64
CA ARG A 153 6.98 -5.88 -19.90
C ARG A 153 5.49 -5.71 -19.68
#